data_AF-W2ZYS5-F1
#
_entry.id   AF-W2ZYS5-F1
#
_cell.length_a   1.000
_cell.length_b   1.000
_cell.length_c   1.000
_cell.angle_alpha   90.00
_cell.angle_beta   90.00
_cell.angle_gamma   90.00
#
_symmetry.space_group_name_H-M   'P 1'
#
loop_
_entity.id
_entity.type
_entity.pdbx_description
1 polymer ?
#
loop_
_entity_poly.entity_id
_entity_poly.type
_entity_poly.pdbx_seq_one_letter_code
_entity_poly.pdbx_strand_id
1 'polypeptide(L)' 'MTAAAKKKRRTWTQEEENQLLQYYFSARNDASLKSDKGIKSKAWTLIVSRLKKDGVKKARHWECSWY' A
#
# COMPACT_ATOMS: atom_id res chain seq x y z
N MET A 1 -24.67 29.40 5.35
CA MET A 1 -23.78 28.40 5.99
C MET A 1 -23.48 27.29 4.99
N THR A 2 -22.38 27.37 4.24
CA THR A 2 -22.00 26.34 3.27
C THR A 2 -21.26 25.21 3.98
N ALA A 3 -21.97 24.12 4.29
CA ALA A 3 -21.35 22.91 4.84
C ALA A 3 -20.48 22.28 3.75
N ALA A 4 -19.18 22.60 3.78
CA ALA A 4 -18.18 21.91 2.97
C ALA A 4 -18.28 20.42 3.27
N ALA A 5 -18.78 19.64 2.31
CA ALA A 5 -18.88 18.19 2.40
C ALA A 5 -17.48 17.65 2.72
N LYS A 6 -17.25 17.29 3.99
CA LYS A 6 -16.01 16.67 4.44
C LYS A 6 -15.88 15.38 3.64
N LYS A 7 -15.03 15.38 2.59
CA LYS A 7 -14.68 14.18 1.82
C LYS A 7 -14.37 13.10 2.84
N LYS A 8 -15.21 12.06 2.93
CA LYS A 8 -14.93 10.90 3.78
C LYS A 8 -13.52 10.48 3.43
N ARG A 9 -12.60 10.57 4.41
CA ARG A 9 -11.26 10.06 4.23
C ARG A 9 -11.46 8.62 3.80
N ARG A 10 -10.93 8.31 2.61
CA ARG A 10 -10.95 6.96 2.07
C ARG A 10 -10.15 6.12 3.07
N THR A 11 -10.82 5.52 4.05
CA THR A 11 -10.25 4.59 5.03
C THR A 11 -9.98 3.27 4.32
N TRP A 12 -8.90 2.58 4.68
CA TRP A 12 -8.66 1.23 4.16
C TRP A 12 -9.77 0.33 4.68
N THR A 13 -10.32 -0.53 3.83
CA THR A 13 -11.14 -1.62 4.35
C THR A 13 -10.23 -2.65 5.01
N GLN A 14 -10.78 -3.43 5.93
CA GLN A 14 -10.04 -4.52 6.58
C GLN A 14 -9.48 -5.52 5.56
N GLU A 15 -10.18 -5.72 4.44
CA GLU A 15 -9.73 -6.58 3.35
C GLU A 15 -8.52 -5.99 2.62
N GLU A 16 -8.55 -4.69 2.28
CA GLU A 16 -7.40 -4.00 1.66
C GLU A 16 -6.17 -4.02 2.58
N GLU A 17 -6.39 -3.87 3.90
CA GLU A 17 -5.31 -3.92 4.90
C GLU A 17 -4.74 -5.33 5.05
N ASN A 18 -5.58 -6.37 5.08
CA ASN A 18 -5.14 -7.76 5.09
C ASN A 18 -4.32 -8.11 3.85
N GLN A 19 -4.74 -7.64 2.66
CA GLN A 19 -3.97 -7.84 1.43
C GLN A 19 -2.60 -7.15 1.50
N LEU A 20 -2.55 -5.90 1.98
CA LEU A 20 -1.29 -5.18 2.18
C LEU A 20 -0.35 -5.95 3.12
N LEU A 21 -0.86 -6.45 4.25
CA LEU A 21 -0.10 -7.25 5.20
C LEU A 21 0.41 -8.56 4.59
N GLN A 22 -0.43 -9.27 3.82
CA GLN A 22 -0.01 -10.50 3.13
C GLN A 22 1.14 -10.25 2.15
N TYR A 23 1.06 -9.19 1.35
CA TYR A 23 2.16 -8.84 0.44
C TYR A 23 3.41 -8.38 1.18
N TYR A 24 3.26 -7.66 2.29
CA TYR A 24 4.39 -7.26 3.14
C TYR A 24 5.09 -8.47 3.76
N PHE A 25 4.34 -9.42 4.33
CA PHE A 25 4.90 -10.66 4.89
C PHE A 25 5.61 -11.48 3.82
N SER A 26 5.02 -11.60 2.63
CA SER A 26 5.63 -12.28 1.50
C SER A 26 6.96 -11.61 1.08
N ALA A 27 6.98 -10.27 0.99
CA ALA A 27 8.19 -9.53 0.64
C ALA A 27 9.27 -9.58 1.73
N ARG A 28 8.89 -9.73 3.00
CA ARG A 28 9.83 -9.87 4.13
C ARG A 28 10.47 -11.25 4.20
N ASN A 29 9.73 -12.29 3.78
CA ASN A 29 10.25 -13.65 3.67
C ASN A 29 11.16 -13.81 2.44
N ASP A 30 11.04 -12.95 1.45
CA ASP A 30 11.91 -12.96 0.28
C ASP A 30 13.26 -12.28 0.58
N ALA A 31 14.34 -13.06 0.60
CA ALA A 31 15.69 -12.58 0.93
C ALA A 31 16.21 -11.51 -0.05
N SER A 32 15.70 -11.47 -1.28
CA SER A 32 16.10 -10.46 -2.28
C SER A 32 15.47 -9.09 -2.00
N LEU A 33 14.31 -9.08 -1.33
CA LEU A 33 13.49 -7.91 -1.03
C LEU A 33 13.64 -7.43 0.42
N LYS A 34 14.15 -8.29 1.30
CA LYS A 34 14.48 -7.96 2.68
C LYS A 34 15.68 -7.01 2.77
N SER A 35 15.60 -6.07 3.70
CA SER A 35 16.69 -5.17 4.11
C SER A 35 16.86 -5.28 5.62
N ASP A 36 17.99 -4.82 6.15
CA ASP A 36 18.28 -4.81 7.59
C ASP A 36 17.17 -4.09 8.40
N LYS A 37 16.60 -3.03 7.83
CA LYS A 37 15.49 -2.26 8.41
C LYS A 37 14.07 -2.73 8.02
N GLY A 38 13.93 -3.90 7.37
CA GLY A 38 12.62 -4.42 6.93
C GLY A 38 12.61 -4.86 5.47
N ILE A 39 11.93 -4.11 4.61
CA ILE A 39 11.87 -4.38 3.16
C ILE A 39 12.42 -3.20 2.35
N LYS A 40 13.06 -3.49 1.22
CA LYS A 40 13.63 -2.48 0.32
C LYS A 40 12.53 -1.62 -0.31
N SER A 41 12.85 -0.39 -0.70
CA SER A 41 11.90 0.48 -1.45
C SER A 41 11.38 -0.18 -2.73
N LYS A 42 12.23 -0.96 -3.42
CA LYS A 42 11.82 -1.76 -4.59
C LYS A 42 10.74 -2.80 -4.26
N ALA A 43 10.79 -3.37 -3.05
CA ALA A 43 9.77 -4.30 -2.57
C ALA A 43 8.44 -3.57 -2.35
N TRP A 44 8.45 -2.37 -1.77
CA TRP A 44 7.26 -1.53 -1.65
C TRP A 44 6.63 -1.19 -3.00
N THR A 45 7.44 -0.79 -4.00
CA THR A 45 6.96 -0.57 -5.38
C THR A 45 6.26 -1.80 -5.93
N LEU A 46 6.79 -2.99 -5.63
CA LEU A 46 6.25 -4.27 -6.09
C LEU A 46 4.94 -4.63 -5.38
N ILE A 47 4.84 -4.37 -4.06
CA ILE A 47 3.60 -4.50 -3.27
C ILE A 47 2.51 -3.56 -3.81
N VAL A 48 2.84 -2.29 -4.03
CA VAL A 48 1.89 -1.28 -4.57
C VAL A 48 1.43 -1.66 -5.98
N SER A 49 2.34 -2.17 -6.82
CA SER A 49 2.01 -2.65 -8.17
C SER A 49 1.06 -3.84 -8.15
N ARG A 50 1.26 -4.78 -7.21
CA ARG A 50 0.35 -5.92 -7.00
C ARG A 50 -1.02 -5.45 -6.51
N LEU A 51 -1.06 -4.60 -5.47
CA LEU A 51 -2.31 -4.01 -4.97
C LEU A 51 -3.10 -3.27 -6.07
N LYS A 52 -2.40 -2.56 -6.97
CA LYS A 52 -3.02 -1.89 -8.13
C LYS A 52 -3.61 -2.91 -9.12
N LYS A 53 -2.92 -4.03 -9.36
CA LYS A 53 -3.39 -5.13 -10.23
C LYS A 53 -4.60 -5.84 -9.64
N ASP A 54 -4.61 -6.05 -8.33
CA ASP A 54 -5.73 -6.61 -7.56
C ASP A 54 -6.91 -5.62 -7.41
N GLY A 55 -6.82 -4.42 -8.00
CA GLY A 55 -7.92 -3.46 -8.06
C GLY A 55 -8.08 -2.60 -6.80
N VAL A 56 -7.12 -2.64 -5.87
CA VAL A 56 -7.08 -1.78 -4.69
C VAL A 56 -6.89 -0.33 -5.13
N LYS A 57 -8.00 0.40 -5.26
CA LYS A 57 -8.04 1.79 -5.80
C LYS A 57 -7.22 2.77 -4.95
N LYS A 58 -6.85 2.42 -3.72
CA LYS A 58 -6.00 3.21 -2.80
C LYS A 58 -4.51 3.16 -3.13
N ALA A 59 -4.03 2.07 -3.75
CA ALA A 59 -2.61 1.92 -4.12
C ALA A 59 -2.14 3.01 -5.09
N ARG A 60 -3.07 3.56 -5.88
CA ARG A 60 -2.85 4.72 -6.77
C ARG A 60 -2.40 6.00 -6.05
N HIS A 61 -2.69 6.15 -4.75
CA HIS A 61 -2.32 7.37 -4.00
C HIS A 61 -0.92 7.29 -3.38
N TRP A 62 -0.35 6.08 -3.25
CA TRP A 62 0.99 5.90 -2.67
C TRP A 62 2.13 6.23 -3.65
N GLU A 63 1.86 6.33 -4.95
CA GLU A 63 2.86 6.72 -5.97
C GLU A 63 3.37 8.17 -5.77
N CYS A 64 2.70 9.02 -4.98
CA CYS A 64 3.01 10.46 -4.86
C CYS A 64 3.65 10.90 -3.53
N SER A 65 3.98 9.99 -2.60
CA SER A 65 4.46 10.38 -1.26
C SER A 65 5.91 9.99 -0.94
N TRP A 66 6.68 9.53 -1.94
CA TRP A 66 8.07 9.09 -1.80
C TRP A 66 9.03 9.79 -2.77
N TYR A 67 8.63 10.96 -3.28
CA TYR A 67 9.51 11.94 -3.93
C TYR A 67 9.48 13.24 -3.14
#